data_AF-A0A3Q7EEB3-F1
#
_entry.id   AF-A0A3Q7EEB3-F1
#
_cell.length_a   1.000
_cell.length_b   1.000
_cell.length_c   1.000
_cell.angle_alpha   90.00
_cell.angle_beta   90.00
_cell.angle_gamma   90.00
#
_symmetry.space_group_name_H-M   'P 1'
#
loop_
_entity.id
_entity.type
_entity.pdbx_description
1 polymer ?
#
loop_
_entity_poly.entity_id
_entity_poly.type
_entity_poly.pdbx_seq_one_letter_code
_entity_poly.pdbx_strand_id
1 'polypeptide(L)'
;MITRLKQKKDQNIQVLHSARLASSPSSVKDSGVQGSTVNIGSSSSPGNYSVTAATSAAMDIDVVFSRPFELIDEITEASPDAEDGLQLGDQIVRFGNVQPGENLLQCLAAKDQSNKGCVFTMTILRQGAMTNVQVTPRVWLGRGLLGCNFRIL
;
A
#
# COMPACT_ATOMS: atom_id res chain seq x y z
N MET A 1 -35.70 36.63 14.94
CA MET A 1 -35.59 36.18 13.54
C MET A 1 -35.42 34.67 13.52
N ILE A 2 -36.43 33.89 13.13
CA ILE A 2 -36.36 32.41 13.12
C ILE A 2 -37.08 31.86 11.88
N THR A 3 -36.49 31.97 10.68
CA THR A 3 -36.88 31.13 9.53
C THR A 3 -35.81 31.11 8.44
N ARG A 4 -35.27 29.91 8.13
CA ARG A 4 -34.93 29.37 6.80
C ARG A 4 -34.15 28.05 7.01
N LEU A 5 -34.84 26.92 6.95
CA LEU A 5 -35.11 26.12 5.74
C LEU A 5 -33.92 25.26 5.26
N LYS A 6 -33.85 24.10 5.91
CA LYS A 6 -33.31 22.79 5.49
C LYS A 6 -33.61 22.44 4.01
N GLN A 7 -32.56 22.18 3.21
CA GLN A 7 -32.56 21.28 2.03
C GLN A 7 -31.06 21.08 1.63
N LYS A 8 -30.38 19.94 1.87
CA LYS A 8 -30.47 18.63 1.17
C LYS A 8 -29.99 18.71 -0.30
N LYS A 9 -28.89 18.03 -0.62
CA LYS A 9 -28.61 17.54 -1.98
C LYS A 9 -28.16 16.09 -1.93
N ASP A 10 -28.93 15.24 -2.60
CA ASP A 10 -28.84 13.78 -2.52
C ASP A 10 -27.70 13.16 -3.34
N GLN A 11 -27.54 11.85 -3.14
CA GLN A 11 -26.47 11.00 -3.68
C GLN A 11 -26.64 10.72 -5.18
N ASN A 12 -25.53 10.47 -5.88
CA ASN A 12 -25.51 9.98 -7.25
C ASN A 12 -24.62 8.74 -7.36
N ILE A 13 -25.19 7.57 -7.05
CA ILE A 13 -24.59 6.26 -7.32
C ILE A 13 -25.61 5.45 -8.11
N GLN A 14 -25.47 5.38 -9.43
CA GLN A 14 -26.00 4.28 -10.26
C GLN A 14 -25.18 4.04 -11.53
N VAL A 15 -24.70 2.79 -11.62
CA VAL A 15 -24.83 1.87 -12.77
C VAL A 15 -24.06 2.19 -14.06
N LEU A 16 -22.97 1.44 -14.25
CA LEU A 16 -22.41 1.07 -15.56
C LEU A 16 -22.35 -0.46 -15.69
N HIS A 17 -23.54 -1.09 -15.74
CA HIS A 17 -23.70 -2.47 -16.17
C HIS A 17 -24.35 -2.51 -17.56
N SER A 18 -24.03 -3.54 -18.33
CA SER A 18 -24.60 -3.88 -19.66
C SER A 18 -24.30 -2.96 -20.84
N ALA A 19 -23.10 -3.12 -21.42
CA ALA A 19 -22.98 -3.23 -22.87
C ALA A 19 -23.22 -4.70 -23.27
N ARG A 20 -24.49 -5.09 -23.44
CA ARG A 20 -24.87 -6.38 -24.05
C ARG A 20 -25.25 -6.12 -25.50
N LEU A 21 -24.37 -6.47 -26.43
CA LEU A 21 -24.76 -6.79 -27.81
C LEU A 21 -24.13 -8.12 -28.17
N ALA A 22 -24.98 -9.04 -28.64
CA ALA A 22 -24.60 -10.39 -28.96
C ALA A 22 -24.40 -10.56 -30.47
N SER A 23 -23.38 -11.33 -30.84
CA SER A 23 -23.35 -12.09 -32.09
C SER A 23 -22.63 -13.41 -31.82
N SER A 24 -23.17 -14.49 -32.40
CA SER A 24 -22.96 -15.87 -31.97
C SER A 24 -22.09 -16.66 -33.00
N PRO A 25 -22.17 -17.99 -33.12
CA PRO A 25 -21.23 -18.92 -32.48
C PRO A 25 -20.44 -19.80 -33.47
N SER A 26 -19.36 -20.45 -33.02
CA SER A 26 -18.84 -21.65 -33.70
C SER A 26 -18.12 -22.63 -32.76
N SER A 27 -18.32 -23.91 -33.05
CA SER A 27 -17.95 -25.08 -32.23
C SER A 27 -16.60 -25.68 -32.64
N VAL A 28 -15.85 -26.25 -31.67
CA VAL A 28 -15.08 -27.53 -31.74
C VAL A 28 -14.66 -27.92 -30.30
N LYS A 29 -15.13 -29.03 -29.70
CA LYS A 29 -14.68 -30.45 -29.81
C LYS A 29 -13.30 -30.69 -29.15
N ASP A 30 -13.16 -31.19 -27.92
CA ASP A 30 -13.50 -32.49 -27.27
C ASP A 30 -12.44 -33.62 -27.44
N SER A 31 -12.23 -34.42 -26.37
CA SER A 31 -11.32 -35.59 -26.20
C SER A 31 -9.80 -35.28 -26.29
N GLY A 32 -8.80 -35.94 -25.68
CA GLY A 32 -8.60 -37.09 -24.79
C GLY A 32 -7.10 -37.52 -24.86
N VAL A 33 -6.48 -38.40 -24.04
CA VAL A 33 -6.83 -39.08 -22.77
C VAL A 33 -5.55 -39.83 -22.22
N GLN A 34 -5.42 -40.05 -20.90
CA GLN A 34 -4.46 -40.97 -20.19
C GLN A 34 -2.92 -40.71 -20.22
N GLY A 35 -2.21 -41.23 -19.21
CA GLY A 35 -0.79 -41.65 -19.35
C GLY A 35 0.10 -41.52 -18.10
N SER A 36 0.14 -42.51 -17.21
CA SER A 36 1.02 -42.55 -16.02
C SER A 36 2.46 -42.98 -16.34
N THR A 37 3.46 -42.39 -15.66
CA THR A 37 4.72 -43.09 -15.32
C THR A 37 5.21 -42.72 -13.92
N VAL A 38 5.67 -43.74 -13.20
CA VAL A 38 6.21 -43.66 -11.84
C VAL A 38 7.70 -43.34 -11.84
N ASN A 39 8.20 -42.72 -10.77
CA ASN A 39 9.56 -43.01 -10.30
C ASN A 39 9.66 -42.82 -8.78
N ILE A 40 10.19 -43.84 -8.09
CA ILE A 40 10.46 -43.81 -6.64
C ILE A 40 11.99 -43.71 -6.46
N GLY A 41 12.44 -42.79 -5.61
CA GLY A 41 13.85 -42.65 -5.25
C GLY A 41 14.00 -41.96 -3.89
N SER A 42 14.41 -42.70 -2.87
CA SER A 42 14.47 -42.26 -1.48
C SER A 42 15.67 -41.36 -1.18
N SER A 43 15.53 -40.39 -0.26
CA SER A 43 16.23 -40.36 1.06
C SER A 43 16.49 -38.94 1.64
N SER A 44 16.52 -38.90 2.97
CA SER A 44 17.09 -37.88 3.88
C SER A 44 16.57 -36.42 3.90
N SER A 45 15.77 -36.17 4.94
CA SER A 45 15.83 -35.01 5.85
C SER A 45 15.21 -33.65 5.43
N PRO A 46 14.59 -32.91 6.39
CA PRO A 46 13.83 -31.70 6.09
C PRO A 46 14.71 -30.45 6.07
N GLY A 47 14.69 -29.74 4.96
CA GLY A 47 15.12 -28.34 4.85
C GLY A 47 14.01 -27.53 4.20
N ASN A 48 13.61 -26.42 4.81
CA ASN A 48 12.55 -25.56 4.28
C ASN A 48 13.02 -24.90 2.98
N TYR A 49 12.67 -25.46 1.83
CA TYR A 49 12.88 -24.82 0.54
C TYR A 49 11.76 -23.81 0.29
N SER A 50 12.12 -22.53 0.28
CA SER A 50 11.32 -21.49 -0.36
C SER A 50 11.11 -21.88 -1.82
N VAL A 51 9.85 -21.84 -2.29
CA VAL A 51 9.50 -22.25 -3.65
C VAL A 51 9.93 -21.16 -4.64
N THR A 52 11.15 -21.29 -5.17
CA THR A 52 11.59 -20.55 -6.37
C THR A 52 11.11 -21.27 -7.62
N ALA A 53 10.01 -20.78 -8.22
CA ALA A 53 9.61 -21.14 -9.57
C ALA A 53 10.14 -20.10 -10.57
N ALA A 54 11.26 -20.41 -11.21
CA ALA A 54 11.75 -19.67 -12.38
C ALA A 54 11.08 -20.27 -13.65
N THR A 55 10.86 -19.59 -14.78
CA THR A 55 11.47 -18.38 -15.35
C THR A 55 10.49 -17.62 -16.25
N SER A 56 10.61 -16.29 -16.33
CA SER A 56 10.51 -15.54 -17.59
C SER A 56 11.20 -14.18 -17.41
N ALA A 57 11.99 -13.75 -18.40
CA ALA A 57 12.95 -12.66 -18.23
C ALA A 57 12.29 -11.26 -18.17
N ALA A 58 12.03 -10.78 -16.96
CA ALA A 58 11.92 -9.37 -16.63
C ALA A 58 12.87 -9.09 -15.45
N MET A 59 13.47 -7.90 -15.40
CA MET A 59 14.57 -7.61 -14.47
C MET A 59 14.15 -7.84 -13.01
N ASP A 60 14.73 -8.84 -12.37
CA ASP A 60 14.56 -9.09 -10.94
C ASP A 60 15.34 -8.03 -10.17
N ILE A 61 14.74 -6.86 -10.01
CA ILE A 61 15.14 -5.92 -8.97
C ILE A 61 14.92 -6.68 -7.67
N ASP A 62 15.98 -6.83 -6.87
CA ASP A 62 15.88 -7.25 -5.47
C ASP A 62 15.06 -6.21 -4.70
N VAL A 63 13.74 -6.32 -4.85
CA VAL A 63 12.76 -5.64 -4.01
C VAL A 63 12.84 -6.38 -2.70
N VAL A 64 13.80 -5.96 -1.88
CA VAL A 64 13.80 -6.24 -0.45
C VAL A 64 12.46 -5.73 0.05
N PHE A 65 11.49 -6.65 0.20
CA PHE A 65 10.17 -6.40 0.75
C PHE A 65 10.32 -6.17 2.25
N SER A 66 10.92 -5.04 2.59
CA SER A 66 11.05 -4.56 3.96
C SER A 66 9.66 -4.53 4.58
N ARG A 67 9.49 -5.31 5.65
CA ARG A 67 8.25 -5.40 6.41
C ARG A 67 7.84 -3.98 6.84
N PRO A 68 6.60 -3.53 6.56
CA PRO A 68 6.12 -2.27 7.11
C PRO A 68 6.08 -2.34 8.64
N PHE A 69 6.49 -1.25 9.30
CA PHE A 69 6.62 -1.18 10.76
C PHE A 69 5.54 -0.34 11.44
N GLU A 70 4.90 0.57 10.69
CA GLU A 70 3.84 1.46 11.16
C GLU A 70 2.73 1.55 10.11
N LEU A 71 1.52 1.86 10.57
CA LEU A 71 0.34 2.16 9.76
C LEU A 71 -0.09 3.60 10.02
N ILE A 72 -0.46 4.32 8.97
CA ILE A 72 -1.18 5.59 9.09
C ILE A 72 -2.67 5.28 9.30
N ASP A 73 -3.17 5.43 10.53
CA ASP A 73 -4.57 5.15 10.90
C ASP A 73 -5.43 6.40 11.14
N GLU A 74 -4.81 7.57 11.28
CA GLU A 74 -5.48 8.88 11.26
C GLU A 74 -4.67 9.87 10.42
N ILE A 75 -5.35 10.71 9.63
CA ILE A 75 -4.79 11.90 8.98
C ILE A 75 -5.78 13.04 9.20
N THR A 76 -5.33 14.17 9.72
CA THR A 76 -6.18 15.36 9.87
C THR A 76 -6.37 16.05 8.51
N GLU A 77 -7.58 16.52 8.20
CA GLU A 77 -7.82 17.34 7.00
C GLU A 77 -7.01 18.65 7.02
N ALA A 78 -6.57 19.11 5.84
CA ALA A 78 -5.68 20.26 5.69
C ALA A 78 -4.39 20.18 6.54
N SER A 79 -3.93 18.96 6.82
CA SER A 79 -2.61 18.72 7.39
C SER A 79 -1.53 18.63 6.32
N PRO A 80 -0.26 18.90 6.68
CA PRO A 80 0.89 18.66 5.81
C PRO A 80 0.88 17.30 5.12
N ASP A 81 0.60 16.21 5.86
CA ASP A 81 0.55 14.85 5.31
C ASP A 81 -0.57 14.66 4.28
N ALA A 82 -1.74 15.25 4.53
CA ALA A 82 -2.88 15.19 3.61
C ALA A 82 -2.60 15.93 2.30
N GLU A 83 -1.97 17.10 2.39
CA GLU A 83 -1.54 17.90 1.24
C GLU A 83 -0.40 17.23 0.46
N ASP A 84 0.51 16.57 1.16
CA ASP A 84 1.67 15.87 0.60
C ASP A 84 1.31 14.48 0.02
N GLY A 85 0.05 14.06 0.16
CA GLY A 85 -0.52 12.90 -0.54
C GLY A 85 -0.44 11.56 0.21
N LEU A 86 -0.20 11.59 1.52
CA LEU A 86 -0.38 10.41 2.40
C LEU A 86 -1.87 10.07 2.56
N GLN A 87 -2.15 8.80 2.81
CA GLN A 87 -3.51 8.26 2.87
C GLN A 87 -3.69 7.32 4.07
N LEU A 88 -4.91 7.28 4.59
CA LEU A 88 -5.32 6.30 5.59
C LEU A 88 -5.11 4.88 5.05
N GLY A 89 -4.47 4.02 5.84
CA GLY A 89 -4.13 2.66 5.45
C GLY A 89 -2.76 2.51 4.77
N ASP A 90 -2.01 3.60 4.55
CA ASP A 90 -0.61 3.53 4.14
C ASP A 90 0.23 2.86 5.23
N GLN A 91 1.04 1.88 4.84
CA GLN A 91 1.95 1.20 5.76
C GLN A 91 3.38 1.67 5.51
N ILE A 92 4.05 2.20 6.53
CA ILE A 92 5.38 2.80 6.41
C ILE A 92 6.44 1.71 6.44
N VAL A 93 7.30 1.75 5.43
CA VAL A 93 8.39 0.78 5.19
C VAL A 93 9.75 1.41 5.47
N ARG A 94 9.91 2.71 5.21
CA ARG A 94 11.14 3.46 5.52
C ARG A 94 10.84 4.96 5.63
N PHE A 95 11.21 5.56 6.75
CA PHE A 95 11.07 7.01 6.99
C PHE A 95 12.40 7.72 6.78
N GLY A 96 12.71 8.12 5.55
CA GLY A 96 14.01 8.70 5.20
C GLY A 96 15.18 7.78 5.58
N ASN A 97 15.99 8.22 6.55
CA ASN A 97 17.16 7.50 7.06
C ASN A 97 16.91 6.87 8.45
N VAL A 98 15.69 6.93 8.98
CA VAL A 98 15.33 6.34 10.27
C VAL A 98 15.17 4.82 10.11
N GLN A 99 15.77 4.07 11.02
CA GLN A 99 15.63 2.61 11.10
C GLN A 99 14.51 2.24 12.09
N PRO A 100 13.70 1.21 11.82
CA PRO A 100 12.73 0.71 12.78
C PRO A 100 13.43 0.10 14.00
N GLY A 101 12.88 0.34 15.19
CA GLY A 101 13.44 -0.12 16.47
C GLY A 101 12.84 0.58 17.69
N GLU A 102 13.40 0.33 18.87
CA GLU A 102 12.83 0.74 20.17
C GLU A 102 12.66 2.26 20.35
N ASN A 103 13.44 3.08 19.63
CA ASN A 103 13.40 4.54 19.71
C ASN A 103 12.71 5.21 18.49
N LEU A 104 12.00 4.43 17.67
CA LEU A 104 11.44 4.86 16.39
C LEU A 104 10.67 6.19 16.49
N LEU A 105 9.64 6.26 17.33
CA LEU A 105 8.82 7.48 17.50
C LEU A 105 9.65 8.72 17.86
N GLN A 106 10.70 8.57 18.67
CA GLN A 106 11.59 9.67 19.03
C GLN A 106 12.54 10.04 17.89
N CYS A 107 12.99 9.07 17.09
CA CYS A 107 13.72 9.31 15.85
C CYS A 107 12.87 9.99 14.77
N LEU A 108 11.59 9.62 14.63
CA LEU A 108 10.61 10.28 13.76
C LEU A 108 10.42 11.75 14.17
N ALA A 109 10.09 12.00 15.44
CA ALA A 109 9.94 13.37 15.95
C ALA A 109 11.21 14.20 15.78
N ALA A 110 12.40 13.63 16.01
CA ALA A 110 13.68 14.30 15.75
C ALA A 110 13.94 14.56 14.25
N LYS A 111 13.51 13.64 13.38
CA LYS A 111 13.56 13.80 11.92
C LYS A 111 12.62 14.93 11.48
N ASP A 112 11.40 15.02 12.00
CA ASP A 112 10.47 16.12 11.69
C ASP A 112 11.02 17.48 12.10
N GLN A 113 11.57 17.59 13.31
CA GLN A 113 12.17 18.85 13.78
C GLN A 113 13.40 19.24 12.95
N SER A 114 14.26 18.28 12.62
CA SER A 114 15.47 18.55 11.81
C SER A 114 15.20 18.82 10.33
N ASN A 115 14.03 18.43 9.81
CA ASN A 115 13.61 18.67 8.43
C ASN A 115 12.42 19.64 8.36
N LYS A 116 12.21 20.46 9.39
CA LYS A 116 11.14 21.47 9.37
C LYS A 116 11.37 22.49 8.25
N GLY A 117 10.44 22.51 7.28
CA GLY A 117 10.50 23.30 6.05
C GLY A 117 11.27 22.63 4.91
N CYS A 118 11.78 21.41 5.10
CA CYS A 118 12.56 20.67 4.13
C CYS A 118 11.87 19.36 3.75
N VAL A 119 11.72 19.11 2.46
CA VAL A 119 11.14 17.86 1.95
C VAL A 119 12.07 16.66 2.22
N PHE A 120 11.50 15.54 2.63
CA PHE A 120 12.18 14.24 2.69
C PHE A 120 11.31 13.13 2.09
N THR A 121 11.94 12.05 1.63
CA THR A 121 11.23 10.92 1.02
C THR A 121 10.94 9.83 2.05
N MET A 122 9.67 9.41 2.13
CA MET A 122 9.21 8.22 2.83
C MET A 122 8.82 7.14 1.82
N THR A 123 9.10 5.87 2.15
CA THR A 123 8.63 4.72 1.38
C THR A 123 7.51 4.03 2.14
N ILE A 124 6.39 3.84 1.45
CA ILE A 124 5.16 3.24 1.96
C ILE A 124 4.75 2.04 1.11
N LEU A 125 3.94 1.15 1.67
CA LEU A 125 3.20 0.10 0.99
C LEU A 125 1.72 0.50 0.93
N ARG A 126 1.24 0.91 -0.25
CA ARG A 126 -0.15 1.29 -0.50
C ARG A 126 -0.81 0.24 -1.39
N GLN A 127 -1.85 -0.42 -0.89
CA GLN A 127 -2.58 -1.48 -1.62
C GLN A 127 -1.67 -2.62 -2.17
N GLY A 128 -0.57 -2.91 -1.48
CA GLY A 128 0.42 -3.91 -1.89
C GLY A 128 1.53 -3.39 -2.84
N ALA A 129 1.49 -2.12 -3.26
CA ALA A 129 2.52 -1.50 -4.08
C ALA A 129 3.45 -0.59 -3.26
N MET A 130 4.77 -0.75 -3.42
CA MET A 130 5.77 0.16 -2.84
C MET A 130 5.72 1.52 -3.55
N THR A 131 5.47 2.58 -2.80
CA THR A 131 5.38 3.96 -3.30
C THR A 131 6.31 4.86 -2.50
N ASN A 132 7.01 5.79 -3.17
CA ASN A 132 7.75 6.86 -2.50
C ASN A 132 6.88 8.11 -2.44
N VAL A 133 6.67 8.64 -1.24
CA VAL A 133 5.94 9.89 -0.98
C VAL A 133 6.93 10.92 -0.46
N GLN A 134 6.82 12.16 -0.93
CA GLN A 134 7.62 13.28 -0.45
C GLN A 134 6.82 14.03 0.60
N VAL A 135 7.38 14.19 1.80
CA VAL A 135 6.71 14.79 2.96
C VAL A 135 7.54 15.97 3.44
N THR A 136 6.89 17.07 3.80
CA THR A 136 7.52 18.33 4.21
C THR A 136 6.98 18.78 5.58
N PRO A 137 7.70 18.50 6.69
CA PRO A 137 7.29 18.90 8.03
C PRO A 137 7.16 20.42 8.12
N ARG A 138 5.97 20.93 8.43
CA ARG A 138 5.68 22.37 8.45
C ARG A 138 4.70 22.74 9.56
N VAL A 139 4.75 24.01 10.00
CA VAL A 139 3.79 24.53 10.97
C VAL A 139 2.44 24.69 10.27
N TRP A 140 1.39 24.22 10.93
CA TRP A 140 0.01 24.22 10.43
C TRP A 140 -0.96 24.47 11.61
N LEU A 141 -2.27 24.47 11.36
CA LEU A 141 -3.27 24.82 12.38
C LEU A 141 -3.48 23.73 13.46
N GLY A 142 -2.99 22.51 13.23
CA GLY A 142 -3.11 21.38 14.17
C GLY A 142 -1.88 21.18 15.06
N ARG A 143 -1.66 19.93 15.48
CA ARG A 143 -0.53 19.54 16.36
C ARG A 143 0.64 18.98 15.56
N GLY A 144 1.86 19.19 16.06
CA GLY A 144 3.07 18.67 15.42
C GLY A 144 3.40 19.36 14.10
N LEU A 145 4.13 18.68 13.21
CA LEU A 145 4.58 19.21 11.92
C LEU A 145 4.04 18.45 10.69
N LEU A 146 3.29 17.38 10.90
CA LEU A 146 2.89 16.41 9.88
C LEU A 146 1.36 16.23 9.85
N GLY A 147 0.76 15.81 10.97
CA GLY A 147 -0.69 15.80 11.18
C GLY A 147 -1.41 14.48 10.90
N CYS A 148 -0.67 13.40 10.64
CA CYS A 148 -1.13 12.03 10.80
C CYS A 148 -0.81 11.43 12.18
N ASN A 149 -1.38 10.25 12.44
CA ASN A 149 -1.01 9.36 13.54
C ASN A 149 -0.35 8.09 13.00
N PHE A 150 0.72 7.65 13.65
CA PHE A 150 1.41 6.40 13.35
C PHE A 150 1.06 5.35 14.39
N ARG A 151 0.61 4.17 13.94
CA ARG A 151 0.36 3.01 14.79
C ARG A 151 1.30 1.88 14.42
N ILE A 152 2.12 1.45 15.38
CA ILE A 152 3.05 0.32 15.23
C ILE A 152 2.27 -0.96 14.87
N LEU A 153 2.85 -1.78 13.97
CA LEU A 153 2.30 -3.02 13.42
C LEU A 153 2.83 -4.30 14.07
#